data_AF-A0A0E2B8U5-F1
#
_entry.id   AF-A0A0E2B8U5-F1
#
_cell.length_a   1.000
_cell.length_b   1.000
_cell.length_c   1.000
_cell.angle_alpha   90.00
_cell.angle_beta   90.00
_cell.angle_gamma   90.00
#
_symmetry.space_group_name_H-M   'P 1'
#
loop_
_entity.id
_entity.type
_entity.pdbx_description
1 polymer ?
#
loop_
_entity_poly.entity_id
_entity_poly.type
_entity_poly.pdbx_seq_one_letter_code
_entity_poly.pdbx_strand_id
1 'polypeptide(L)'
;MEKTKELKSLHFNTNLFTTEQIAWLRAVRPDIESSSLEPFRKLKNPIVDNREKTLDVIVNGKGKPLLNSDIDKIKLEKYISTFNALVEEYRSKKRFF
;
A
#
# COMPACT_ATOMS: atom_id res chain seq x y z
N MET A 1 19.24 -5.92 31.12
CA MET A 1 18.51 -5.07 30.16
C MET A 1 17.96 -5.96 29.07
N GLU A 2 16.66 -6.27 29.11
CA GLU A 2 15.99 -6.89 27.97
C GLU A 2 15.98 -5.88 26.82
N LYS A 3 16.60 -6.22 25.69
CA LYS A 3 16.43 -5.46 24.45
C LYS A 3 14.97 -5.64 24.03
N THR A 4 14.19 -4.56 24.05
CA THR A 4 12.89 -4.52 23.41
C THR A 4 13.05 -4.94 21.95
N LYS A 5 12.36 -6.01 21.53
CA LYS A 5 12.35 -6.46 20.14
C LYS A 5 11.60 -5.42 19.31
N GLU A 6 12.34 -4.60 18.58
CA GLU A 6 11.75 -3.65 17.62
C GLU A 6 11.12 -4.41 16.44
N LEU A 7 9.89 -4.04 16.07
CA LEU A 7 9.21 -4.60 14.92
C LEU A 7 9.86 -4.06 13.64
N LYS A 8 10.55 -4.93 12.89
CA LYS A 8 11.26 -4.59 11.65
C LYS A 8 10.41 -4.72 10.39
N SER A 9 9.53 -5.72 10.35
CA SER A 9 8.70 -6.00 9.18
C SER A 9 7.27 -6.31 9.59
N LEU A 10 6.34 -5.99 8.70
CA LEU A 10 4.92 -6.22 8.90
C LEU A 10 4.29 -6.68 7.59
N HIS A 11 3.49 -7.74 7.62
CA HIS A 11 2.75 -8.22 6.46
C HIS A 11 1.29 -8.46 6.83
N PHE A 12 0.39 -7.95 6.01
CA PHE A 12 -1.04 -8.21 6.12
C PHE A 12 -1.71 -8.31 4.75
N ASN A 13 -2.87 -8.93 4.72
CA ASN A 13 -3.70 -9.05 3.52
C ASN A 13 -4.13 -7.65 3.04
N THR A 14 -4.05 -7.42 1.74
CA THR A 14 -4.33 -6.12 1.10
C THR A 14 -5.74 -5.60 1.37
N ASN A 15 -6.68 -6.47 1.72
CA ASN A 15 -8.08 -6.11 2.01
C ASN A 15 -8.38 -5.90 3.51
N LEU A 16 -7.39 -6.03 4.40
CA LEU A 16 -7.60 -5.94 5.86
C LEU A 16 -7.90 -4.52 6.33
N PHE A 17 -7.14 -3.53 5.83
CA PHE A 17 -7.22 -2.13 6.25
C PHE A 17 -7.59 -1.23 5.08
N THR A 18 -8.20 -0.07 5.34
CA THR A 18 -8.46 0.93 4.29
C THR A 18 -7.16 1.61 3.83
N THR A 19 -7.20 2.27 2.67
CA THR A 19 -6.04 3.02 2.17
C THR A 19 -5.62 4.14 3.12
N GLU A 20 -6.56 4.81 3.79
CA GLU A 20 -6.24 5.85 4.80
C GLU A 20 -5.51 5.25 6.01
N GLN A 21 -5.96 4.10 6.51
CA GLN A 21 -5.32 3.41 7.64
C GLN A 21 -3.90 2.96 7.30
N ILE A 22 -3.69 2.44 6.08
CA ILE A 22 -2.37 2.04 5.60
C ILE A 22 -1.46 3.28 5.45
N ALA A 23 -1.97 4.36 4.87
CA ALA A 23 -1.22 5.61 4.70
C ALA A 23 -0.83 6.22 6.05
N TRP A 24 -1.75 6.22 7.02
CA TRP A 24 -1.46 6.64 8.39
C TRP A 24 -0.34 5.78 9.01
N LEU A 25 -0.44 4.44 8.91
CA LEU A 25 0.55 3.54 9.47
C LEU A 25 1.94 3.75 8.84
N ARG A 26 2.00 3.93 7.51
CA ARG A 26 3.24 4.27 6.79
C ARG A 26 3.81 5.61 7.23
N ALA A 27 2.96 6.60 7.51
CA ALA A 27 3.39 7.91 8.00
C ALA A 27 3.98 7.84 9.41
N VAL A 28 3.37 7.07 10.32
CA VAL A 28 3.81 6.99 11.73
C VAL A 28 4.98 6.03 11.95
N ARG A 29 5.10 4.98 11.12
CA ARG A 29 6.16 3.96 11.15
C ARG A 29 6.90 3.84 9.81
N PRO A 30 7.64 4.88 9.38
CA PRO A 30 8.42 4.83 8.14
C PRO A 30 9.58 3.82 8.20
N ASP A 31 9.96 3.42 9.42
CA ASP A 31 11.02 2.45 9.76
C ASP A 31 10.64 0.99 9.46
N ILE A 32 9.35 0.66 9.36
CA ILE A 32 8.91 -0.71 9.09
C ILE A 32 9.04 -1.00 7.60
N GLU A 33 9.73 -2.09 7.25
CA GLU A 33 9.75 -2.65 5.91
C GLU A 33 8.46 -3.44 5.65
N SER A 34 7.67 -3.03 4.64
CA SER A 34 6.43 -3.72 4.32
C SER A 34 5.88 -3.37 2.94
N SER A 35 5.72 -4.39 2.09
CA SER A 35 4.95 -4.25 0.84
C SER A 35 3.46 -3.97 1.06
N SER A 36 2.95 -4.24 2.27
CA SER A 36 1.55 -3.95 2.64
C SER A 36 1.35 -2.48 3.03
N LEU A 37 2.44 -1.75 3.31
CA LEU A 37 2.45 -0.30 3.60
C LEU A 37 2.77 0.55 2.36
N GLU A 38 2.88 -0.06 1.19
CA GLU A 38 3.02 0.62 -0.11
C GLU A 38 1.63 0.89 -0.73
N PRO A 39 1.49 1.80 -1.71
CA PRO A 39 0.21 2.06 -2.38
C PRO A 39 -0.33 0.83 -3.15
N PHE A 40 0.56 -0.03 -3.63
CA PHE A 40 0.24 -1.27 -4.34
C PHE A 40 1.37 -2.29 -4.17
N ARG A 41 1.11 -3.54 -4.55
CA ARG A 41 2.14 -4.58 -4.69
C ARG A 41 2.03 -5.26 -6.05
N LYS A 42 3.18 -5.61 -6.62
CA LYS A 42 3.24 -6.51 -7.78
C LYS A 42 2.94 -7.94 -7.36
N LEU A 43 2.19 -8.65 -8.18
CA LEU A 43 1.91 -10.07 -8.00
C LEU A 43 3.08 -10.87 -8.55
N LYS A 44 3.54 -11.87 -7.77
CA LYS A 44 4.57 -12.81 -8.25
C LYS A 44 4.06 -13.65 -9.42
N ASN A 45 2.79 -14.01 -9.37
CA ASN A 45 2.08 -14.75 -10.41
C ASN A 45 0.91 -13.87 -10.87
N PRO A 46 1.01 -13.22 -12.04
CA PRO A 46 -0.09 -12.46 -12.62
C PRO A 46 -1.32 -13.35 -12.88
N ILE A 47 -2.50 -12.75 -12.86
CA ILE A 47 -3.79 -13.43 -13.06
C ILE A 47 -4.37 -12.97 -14.38
N VAL A 48 -4.87 -13.87 -15.22
CA VAL A 48 -5.60 -13.50 -16.44
C VAL A 48 -7.09 -13.45 -16.09
N ASP A 49 -7.75 -12.32 -16.37
CA ASP A 49 -9.20 -12.18 -16.17
C ASP A 49 -10.00 -12.79 -17.34
N ASN A 50 -11.33 -12.82 -17.21
CA ASN A 50 -12.23 -13.40 -18.21
C ASN A 50 -12.24 -12.65 -19.56
N ARG A 51 -11.56 -11.51 -19.65
CA ARG A 51 -11.40 -10.68 -20.86
C ARG A 51 -9.98 -10.78 -21.42
N GLU A 52 -9.22 -11.81 -21.02
CA GLU A 52 -7.84 -12.04 -21.39
C GLU A 52 -6.87 -10.94 -20.95
N LYS A 53 -7.27 -10.11 -19.98
CA LYS A 53 -6.42 -9.06 -19.43
C LYS A 53 -5.57 -9.64 -18.30
N THR A 54 -4.25 -9.52 -18.44
CA THR A 54 -3.30 -9.84 -17.36
C THR A 54 -3.40 -8.80 -16.25
N LEU A 55 -3.59 -9.24 -15.01
CA LEU A 55 -3.60 -8.44 -13.79
C LEU A 55 -2.35 -8.80 -12.98
N ASP A 56 -1.44 -7.86 -12.86
CA ASP A 56 -0.09 -8.05 -12.30
C ASP A 56 0.15 -7.17 -11.06
N VAL A 57 -0.79 -6.31 -10.71
CA VAL A 57 -0.73 -5.48 -9.51
C VAL A 57 -2.04 -5.54 -8.71
N ILE A 58 -1.91 -5.43 -7.39
CA ILE A 58 -3.05 -5.21 -6.49
C ILE A 58 -2.80 -3.94 -5.69
N VAL A 59 -3.79 -3.06 -5.71
CA VAL A 59 -3.77 -1.82 -4.93
C VAL A 59 -4.03 -2.18 -3.47
N ASN A 60 -3.23 -1.65 -2.55
CA ASN A 60 -3.39 -1.94 -1.13
C ASN A 60 -4.54 -1.10 -0.56
N GLY A 61 -5.45 -1.77 0.14
CA GLY A 61 -6.61 -1.16 0.76
C GLY A 61 -7.87 -2.01 0.60
N LYS A 62 -8.75 -1.92 1.59
CA LYS A 62 -10.04 -2.59 1.60
C LYS A 62 -10.87 -2.20 0.36
N GLY A 63 -11.32 -3.21 -0.38
CA GLY A 63 -12.13 -3.05 -1.59
C GLY A 63 -11.36 -2.49 -2.80
N LYS A 64 -10.02 -2.46 -2.76
CA LYS A 64 -9.22 -1.94 -3.87
C LYS A 64 -8.99 -3.00 -4.96
N PRO A 65 -8.85 -2.58 -6.23
CA PRO A 65 -8.85 -3.49 -7.36
C PRO A 65 -7.50 -4.17 -7.59
N LEU A 66 -7.56 -5.28 -8.33
CA LEU A 66 -6.44 -5.74 -9.14
C LEU A 66 -6.42 -4.95 -10.46
N LEU A 67 -5.22 -4.61 -10.94
CA LEU A 67 -5.04 -3.85 -12.18
C LEU A 67 -3.95 -4.50 -13.05
N ASN A 68 -3.95 -4.12 -14.32
CA ASN A 68 -2.79 -4.31 -15.20
C ASN A 68 -1.91 -3.05 -15.12
N SER A 69 -0.63 -3.19 -14.82
CA SER A 69 0.27 -2.06 -14.59
C SER A 69 0.57 -1.24 -15.85
N ASP A 70 0.46 -1.83 -17.04
CA ASP A 70 0.67 -1.17 -18.32
C ASP A 70 -0.62 -0.51 -18.84
N ILE A 71 -1.70 -1.28 -18.93
CA ILE A 71 -3.00 -0.84 -19.47
C ILE A 71 -3.69 0.14 -18.52
N ASP A 72 -3.64 -0.10 -17.21
CA ASP A 72 -4.30 0.76 -16.21
C ASP A 72 -3.34 1.77 -15.58
N LYS A 73 -2.22 2.09 -16.22
CA LYS A 73 -1.17 2.96 -15.68
C LYS A 73 -1.69 4.26 -15.08
N ILE A 74 -2.57 4.98 -15.80
CA ILE A 74 -3.16 6.25 -15.32
C ILE A 74 -3.97 6.04 -14.04
N LYS A 75 -4.71 4.93 -13.94
CA LYS A 75 -5.51 4.60 -12.75
C LYS A 75 -4.60 4.22 -11.58
N LEU A 76 -3.54 3.46 -11.84
CA LEU A 76 -2.53 3.11 -10.85
C LEU A 76 -1.81 4.37 -10.31
N GLU A 77 -1.41 5.29 -11.19
CA GLU A 77 -0.81 6.57 -10.82
C GLU A 77 -1.71 7.41 -9.92
N LYS A 78 -3.03 7.43 -10.17
CA LYS A 78 -4.01 8.09 -9.28
C LYS A 78 -4.03 7.48 -7.88
N TYR A 79 -3.94 6.15 -7.75
CA TYR A 79 -3.88 5.51 -6.44
C TYR A 79 -2.57 5.83 -5.71
N ILE A 80 -1.44 5.85 -6.43
CA ILE A 80 -0.13 6.20 -5.88
C ILE A 80 -0.14 7.66 -5.38
N SER A 81 -0.61 8.61 -6.20
CA SER A 81 -0.62 10.02 -5.82
C SER A 81 -1.55 10.28 -4.64
N THR A 82 -2.75 9.68 -4.63
CA THR A 82 -3.70 9.78 -3.50
C THR A 82 -3.10 9.22 -2.22
N PHE A 83 -2.47 8.05 -2.28
CA PHE A 83 -1.83 7.44 -1.12
C PHE A 83 -0.69 8.32 -0.58
N ASN A 84 0.18 8.82 -1.44
CA ASN A 84 1.30 9.68 -1.04
C ASN A 84 0.82 11.00 -0.43
N ALA A 85 -0.25 11.59 -0.96
CA ALA A 85 -0.86 12.79 -0.37
C ALA A 85 -1.35 12.53 1.07
N LEU A 86 -2.00 11.39 1.31
CA LEU A 86 -2.44 11.00 2.66
C LEU A 86 -1.25 10.78 3.60
N VAL A 87 -0.18 10.13 3.13
CA VAL A 87 1.03 9.91 3.93
C VAL A 87 1.65 11.24 4.36
N GLU A 88 1.79 12.18 3.42
CA GLU A 88 2.34 13.51 3.72
C GLU A 88 1.43 14.32 4.66
N GLU A 89 0.11 14.23 4.48
CA GLU A 89 -0.86 14.84 5.39
C GLU A 89 -0.65 14.34 6.83
N TYR A 90 -0.56 13.02 7.03
CA TYR A 90 -0.35 12.44 8.37
C TYR A 90 1.03 12.74 8.94
N ARG A 91 2.08 12.81 8.10
CA ARG A 91 3.43 13.23 8.52
C ARG A 91 3.43 14.67 9.01
N SER A 92 2.73 15.56 8.32
CA SER A 92 2.62 16.97 8.73
C SER A 92 1.92 17.10 10.08
N LYS A 93 0.87 16.30 10.32
CA LYS A 93 0.15 16.26 11.61
C LYS A 93 1.00 15.70 12.76
N LYS A 94 1.85 14.71 12.51
CA LYS A 94 2.75 14.13 13.53
C LYS A 94 3.76 15.15 14.09
N ARG A 95 4.18 16.17 13.32
CA ARG A 95 5.16 17.18 13.77
C ARG A 95 4.62 18.13 14.85
N PHE A 96 3.33 18.07 15.17
CA PHE A 96 2.69 18.94 16.16
C PHE A 96 2.36 18.25 17.50
N PHE A 97 2.82 17.01 17.71
CA PHE A 97 2.67 16.26 18.96
C PHE A 97 4.04 15.90 19.56
#